data_AF-A0AAQ4EFK8-F1
#
_entry.id   AF-A0AAQ4EFK8-F1
#
_cell.length_a   1.000
_cell.length_b   1.000
_cell.length_c   1.000
_cell.angle_alpha   90.00
_cell.angle_beta   90.00
_cell.angle_gamma   90.00
#
_symmetry.space_group_name_H-M   'P 1'
#
loop_
_entity.id
_entity.type
_entity.pdbx_description
1 polymer ?
#
loop_
_entity_poly.entity_id
_entity_poly.type
_entity_poly.pdbx_seq_one_letter_code
_entity_poly.pdbx_strand_id
1 'polypeptide(L)'
;MRPTRQSGYGPEERLVLIPQLHKHETSLYVKGRGPRVEWKRPSEMCAEPQLFTGGTVQSDVCHDRSANAWFVTVCTVLAGDPQLLAKVIPDVEQQEWRPGDEHPGVFRFCFWLLGSWTEVLVDDRLPVMVPGGLPYGCRSRIPCAEFWAPLLEKAYAKFLGCYELLEACSLSDALVDLTGAAVEHMELAVGGYARDPAMQEQLFAKLLSVLDTDTRQAVVCCAQS
;
A
#
# COMPACT_ATOMS: atom_id res chain seq x y z
N MET A 1 26.61 39.24 -24.76
CA MET A 1 25.91 39.13 -23.47
C MET A 1 24.66 38.28 -23.69
N ARG A 2 24.66 37.05 -23.17
CA ARG A 2 23.48 36.16 -23.20
C ARG A 2 22.72 36.35 -21.88
N PRO A 3 21.39 36.54 -21.88
CA PRO A 3 20.63 36.62 -20.65
C PRO A 3 20.42 35.23 -20.04
N THR A 4 20.55 35.21 -18.73
CA THR A 4 20.50 34.07 -17.80
C THR A 4 19.07 33.50 -17.71
N ARG A 5 18.96 32.17 -17.69
CA ARG A 5 17.70 31.43 -17.45
C ARG A 5 17.14 31.81 -16.07
N GLN A 6 15.88 32.24 -16.03
CA GLN A 6 15.07 32.25 -14.81
C GLN A 6 14.70 30.79 -14.49
N SER A 7 15.02 30.31 -13.28
CA SER A 7 14.51 29.03 -12.79
C SER A 7 13.12 29.26 -12.20
N GLY A 8 12.10 28.73 -12.88
CA GLY A 8 10.76 28.63 -12.32
C GLY A 8 10.74 27.56 -11.24
N TYR A 9 10.72 27.98 -9.98
CA TYR A 9 10.36 27.10 -8.87
C TYR A 9 8.84 26.88 -8.90
N GLY A 10 8.43 25.61 -9.02
CA GLY A 10 7.04 25.15 -8.87
C GLY A 10 6.56 25.19 -7.42
N PRO A 11 5.27 24.90 -7.17
CA PRO A 11 4.59 25.22 -5.92
C PRO A 11 5.13 24.36 -4.76
N GLU A 12 5.19 25.01 -3.61
CA GLU A 12 5.70 24.54 -2.32
C GLU A 12 5.28 23.09 -1.98
N GLU A 13 6.27 22.20 -1.85
CA GLU A 13 6.14 20.93 -1.15
C GLU A 13 5.77 21.22 0.31
N ARG A 14 4.47 21.27 0.60
CA ARG A 14 3.97 21.40 1.96
C ARG A 14 4.24 20.08 2.68
N LEU A 15 5.32 20.03 3.45
CA LEU A 15 5.63 18.93 4.37
C LEU A 15 4.49 18.80 5.38
N VAL A 16 3.58 17.86 5.15
CA VAL A 16 2.61 17.45 6.17
C VAL A 16 3.39 16.70 7.23
N LEU A 17 3.47 17.25 8.44
CA LEU A 17 4.08 16.59 9.59
C LEU A 17 3.22 15.38 9.98
N ILE A 18 3.52 14.23 9.37
CA ILE A 18 2.99 12.95 9.81
C ILE A 18 3.61 12.67 11.18
N PRO A 19 2.81 12.45 12.25
CA PRO A 19 3.33 12.14 13.57
C PRO A 19 4.35 10.99 13.46
N GLN A 20 5.58 11.24 13.88
CA GLN A 20 6.61 10.23 13.85
C GLN A 20 6.16 9.08 14.76
N LEU A 21 5.95 7.91 14.15
CA LEU A 21 5.74 6.67 14.87
C LEU A 21 6.99 6.41 15.73
N HIS A 22 6.92 6.73 17.02
CA HIS A 22 8.04 6.53 17.94
C HIS A 22 8.32 5.04 18.08
N LYS A 23 9.61 4.68 18.10
CA LYS A 23 10.15 3.30 18.15
C LYS A 23 9.69 2.43 19.34
N HIS A 24 8.79 2.92 20.19
CA HIS A 24 8.29 2.21 21.35
C HIS A 24 6.94 1.57 21.06
N GLU A 25 6.64 0.48 21.76
CA GLU A 25 5.53 -0.48 21.64
C GLU A 25 4.10 0.11 21.46
N THR A 26 3.94 1.42 21.51
CA THR A 26 2.72 2.20 21.29
C THR A 26 2.24 2.28 19.84
N SER A 27 2.99 1.74 18.87
CA SER A 27 2.68 1.87 17.43
C SER A 27 1.60 0.96 16.89
N LEU A 28 1.25 -0.11 17.60
CA LEU A 28 0.30 -1.10 17.11
C LEU A 28 -1.13 -0.80 17.54
N TYR A 29 -1.31 -0.40 18.80
CA TYR A 29 -2.63 -0.14 19.39
C TYR A 29 -2.54 1.02 20.37
N VAL A 30 -3.53 1.92 20.33
CA VAL A 30 -3.67 3.05 21.25
C VAL A 30 -4.09 2.57 22.65
N LYS A 31 -4.50 1.30 22.82
CA LYS A 31 -4.98 0.77 24.11
C LYS A 31 -4.71 -0.72 24.34
N GLY A 32 -3.46 -1.16 24.51
CA GLY A 32 -3.08 -2.40 25.24
C GLY A 32 -3.80 -3.74 24.93
N ARG A 33 -4.59 -3.82 23.86
CA ARG A 33 -5.46 -4.95 23.47
C ARG A 33 -5.05 -5.51 22.12
N GLY A 34 -3.75 -5.51 21.84
CA GLY A 34 -3.16 -6.11 20.65
C GLY A 34 -2.69 -7.55 20.89
N PRO A 35 -2.49 -8.34 19.83
CA PRO A 35 -1.75 -9.59 19.93
C PRO A 35 -0.32 -9.31 20.42
N ARG A 36 0.27 -10.32 21.06
CA ARG A 36 1.66 -10.25 21.51
C ARG A 36 2.58 -10.36 20.29
N VAL A 37 3.39 -9.33 20.06
CA VAL A 37 4.34 -9.30 18.95
C VAL A 37 5.75 -8.96 19.41
N GLU A 38 6.72 -9.36 18.61
CA GLU A 38 8.11 -8.92 18.68
C GLU A 38 8.46 -8.14 17.41
N TRP A 39 9.32 -7.12 17.52
CA TRP A 39 9.78 -6.37 16.35
C TRP A 39 11.07 -6.98 15.82
N LYS A 40 11.05 -7.47 14.58
CA LYS A 40 12.20 -8.11 13.92
C LYS A 40 12.45 -7.48 12.56
N ARG A 41 13.71 -7.39 12.16
CA ARG A 41 14.11 -7.03 10.79
C ARG A 41 13.92 -8.22 9.85
N PRO A 42 13.70 -7.98 8.55
CA PRO A 42 13.70 -9.02 7.53
C PRO A 42 14.92 -9.93 7.57
N SER A 43 16.11 -9.39 7.85
CA SER A 43 17.36 -10.16 8.01
C SER A 43 17.39 -11.09 9.23
N GLU A 44 16.53 -10.88 10.23
CA GLU A 44 16.38 -11.77 11.39
C GLU A 44 15.37 -12.90 11.12
N MET A 45 14.57 -12.76 10.05
CA MET A 45 13.50 -13.70 9.67
C MET A 45 13.87 -14.53 8.42
N CYS A 46 14.66 -13.94 7.53
CA CYS A 46 15.10 -14.51 6.26
C CYS A 46 16.60 -14.26 6.05
N ALA A 47 17.30 -15.25 5.49
CA ALA A 47 18.73 -15.12 5.15
C ALA A 47 18.97 -14.13 3.99
N GLU A 48 18.07 -14.07 3.02
CA GLU A 48 18.16 -13.23 1.82
C GLU A 48 16.84 -12.45 1.64
N PRO A 49 16.57 -11.42 2.47
CA PRO A 49 15.36 -10.63 2.33
C PRO A 49 15.36 -9.86 1.01
N GLN A 50 14.20 -9.78 0.35
CA GLN A 50 14.02 -9.03 -0.88
C GLN A 50 12.78 -8.14 -0.78
N LEU A 51 12.83 -6.96 -1.39
CA LEU A 51 11.70 -6.06 -1.49
C LEU A 51 10.73 -6.62 -2.53
N PHE A 52 11.22 -7.00 -3.71
CA PHE A 52 10.47 -7.70 -4.75
C PHE A 52 11.18 -8.97 -5.23
N THR A 53 10.51 -10.11 -5.18
CA THR A 53 11.07 -11.38 -5.66
C THR A 53 11.14 -11.42 -7.18
N GLY A 54 12.32 -11.69 -7.74
CA GLY A 54 12.48 -11.90 -9.19
C GLY A 54 12.28 -10.65 -10.05
N GLY A 55 12.27 -9.46 -9.46
CA GLY A 55 12.12 -8.18 -10.17
C GLY A 55 10.70 -7.88 -10.67
N THR A 56 9.71 -8.67 -10.27
CA THR A 56 8.29 -8.42 -10.56
C THR A 56 7.47 -8.51 -9.29
N VAL A 57 6.45 -7.66 -9.16
CA VAL A 57 5.54 -7.75 -8.01
C VAL A 57 4.76 -9.05 -8.10
N GLN A 58 4.95 -9.93 -7.14
CA GLN A 58 4.11 -11.12 -7.03
C GLN A 58 2.81 -10.72 -6.33
N SER A 59 1.66 -11.04 -6.93
CA SER A 59 0.34 -10.77 -6.34
C SER A 59 -0.01 -11.72 -5.19
N ASP A 60 0.96 -12.44 -4.65
CA ASP A 60 0.79 -13.45 -3.60
C ASP A 60 0.78 -12.85 -2.19
N VAL A 61 0.16 -11.67 -2.07
CA VAL A 61 -0.07 -11.02 -0.77
C VAL A 61 -1.24 -11.69 -0.07
N CYS A 62 -1.05 -12.06 1.19
CA CYS A 62 -2.10 -12.46 2.09
C CYS A 62 -2.07 -11.61 3.37
N HIS A 63 -3.22 -11.48 4.03
CA HIS A 63 -3.36 -10.77 5.28
C HIS A 63 -3.85 -11.76 6.35
N ASP A 64 -3.26 -11.73 7.55
CA ASP A 64 -3.61 -12.61 8.66
C ASP A 64 -5.04 -12.40 9.20
N ARG A 65 -5.54 -11.17 9.12
CA ARG A 65 -6.92 -10.76 9.44
C ARG A 65 -7.79 -10.63 8.20
N SER A 66 -8.92 -11.34 8.17
CA SER A 66 -9.92 -11.21 7.12
C SER A 66 -10.55 -9.81 7.04
N ALA A 67 -10.63 -9.09 8.17
CA ALA A 67 -11.16 -7.71 8.22
C ALA A 67 -10.35 -6.71 7.37
N ASN A 68 -9.09 -7.01 7.07
CA ASN A 68 -8.20 -6.15 6.29
C ASN A 68 -7.99 -6.67 4.86
N ALA A 69 -8.94 -7.45 4.33
CA ALA A 69 -8.90 -7.91 2.94
C ALA A 69 -8.80 -6.74 1.94
N TRP A 70 -9.31 -5.56 2.32
CA TRP A 70 -9.18 -4.34 1.53
C TRP A 70 -7.72 -4.01 1.19
N PHE A 71 -6.77 -4.24 2.11
CA PHE A 71 -5.36 -3.92 1.86
C PHE A 71 -4.76 -4.86 0.82
N VAL A 72 -5.13 -6.15 0.85
CA VAL A 72 -4.74 -7.13 -0.18
C VAL A 72 -5.28 -6.73 -1.55
N THR A 73 -6.52 -6.23 -1.61
CA THR A 73 -7.10 -5.68 -2.85
C THR A 73 -6.24 -4.53 -3.37
N VAL A 74 -5.86 -3.57 -2.53
CA VAL A 74 -5.02 -2.45 -2.98
C VAL A 74 -3.63 -2.93 -3.42
N CYS A 75 -3.00 -3.86 -2.70
CA CYS A 75 -1.73 -4.46 -3.14
C CYS A 75 -1.86 -5.09 -4.53
N THR A 76 -2.98 -5.76 -4.82
CA THR A 76 -3.24 -6.36 -6.14
C THR A 76 -3.36 -5.29 -7.24
N VAL A 77 -4.01 -4.17 -6.92
CA VAL A 77 -4.09 -3.01 -7.84
C VAL A 77 -2.71 -2.44 -8.14
N LEU A 78 -1.90 -2.21 -7.10
CA LEU A 78 -0.54 -1.68 -7.26
C LEU A 78 0.36 -2.65 -8.05
N ALA A 79 0.27 -3.96 -7.77
CA ALA A 79 1.02 -4.98 -8.50
C ALA A 79 0.68 -5.04 -9.99
N GLY A 80 -0.57 -4.70 -10.35
CA GLY A 80 -1.05 -4.68 -11.72
C GLY A 80 -0.64 -3.46 -12.56
N ASP A 81 -0.18 -2.38 -11.90
CA ASP A 81 0.22 -1.14 -12.56
C ASP A 81 1.62 -0.67 -12.08
N PRO A 82 2.69 -0.98 -12.82
CA PRO A 82 4.05 -0.57 -12.47
C PRO A 82 4.25 0.94 -12.39
N GLN A 83 3.50 1.74 -13.16
CA GLN A 83 3.63 3.20 -13.12
C GLN A 83 3.02 3.77 -11.84
N LEU A 84 1.91 3.18 -11.39
CA LEU A 84 1.30 3.51 -10.12
C LEU A 84 2.16 3.04 -8.95
N LEU A 85 2.67 1.82 -9.01
CA LEU A 85 3.59 1.29 -8.01
C LEU A 85 4.81 2.18 -7.84
N ALA A 86 5.41 2.68 -8.94
CA ALA A 86 6.55 3.57 -8.89
C ALA A 86 6.25 4.93 -8.24
N LYS A 87 4.98 5.36 -8.18
CA LYS A 87 4.56 6.53 -7.41
C LYS A 87 4.52 6.23 -5.91
N VAL A 88 4.03 5.04 -5.53
CA VAL A 88 3.90 4.61 -4.13
C VAL A 88 5.22 4.16 -3.52
N ILE A 89 6.04 3.44 -4.30
CA ILE A 89 7.35 2.90 -3.91
C ILE A 89 8.37 3.45 -4.92
N PRO A 90 8.84 4.69 -4.74
CA PRO A 90 9.76 5.31 -5.68
C PRO A 90 11.17 4.73 -5.56
N ASP A 91 11.99 4.80 -6.61
CA ASP A 91 13.39 4.35 -6.60
C ASP A 91 13.61 2.93 -6.04
N VAL A 92 12.72 1.98 -6.37
CA VAL A 92 12.76 0.58 -5.89
C VAL A 92 14.17 -0.02 -5.91
N GLU A 93 14.91 0.14 -7.00
CA GLU A 93 16.27 -0.41 -7.16
C GLU A 93 17.30 0.13 -6.16
N GLN A 94 17.08 1.34 -5.64
CA GLN A 94 17.93 1.97 -4.62
C GLN A 94 17.52 1.56 -3.20
N GLN A 95 16.27 1.14 -3.02
CA GLN A 95 15.72 0.66 -1.74
C GLN A 95 15.85 -0.87 -1.56
N GLU A 96 16.17 -1.61 -2.61
CA GLU A 96 16.29 -3.06 -2.57
C GLU A 96 17.52 -3.51 -1.75
N TRP A 97 17.37 -4.62 -1.03
CA TRP A 97 18.49 -5.28 -0.36
C TRP A 97 19.44 -5.88 -1.40
N ARG A 98 20.70 -5.45 -1.38
CA ARG A 98 21.74 -5.94 -2.30
C ARG A 98 22.65 -6.95 -1.62
N PRO A 99 22.92 -8.11 -2.26
CA PRO A 99 23.87 -9.07 -1.72
C PRO A 99 25.25 -8.44 -1.51
N GLY A 100 25.78 -8.53 -0.30
CA GLY A 100 27.13 -8.05 0.04
C GLY A 100 27.21 -6.59 0.53
N ASP A 101 26.12 -5.83 0.43
CA ASP A 101 26.04 -4.46 0.96
C ASP A 101 25.28 -4.44 2.30
N GLU A 102 25.71 -3.61 3.25
CA GLU A 102 24.95 -3.35 4.46
C GLU A 102 23.80 -2.39 4.14
N HIS A 103 22.57 -2.90 4.08
CA HIS A 103 21.40 -2.09 3.81
C HIS A 103 21.08 -1.16 4.99
N PRO A 104 20.79 0.14 4.78
CA PRO A 104 20.54 1.11 5.87
C PRO A 104 19.29 0.80 6.71
N GLY A 105 18.42 -0.09 6.21
CA GLY A 105 17.21 -0.52 6.91
C GLY A 105 16.15 0.57 7.02
N VAL A 106 16.11 1.50 6.06
CA VAL A 106 15.13 2.56 5.93
C VAL A 106 14.52 2.50 4.53
N PHE A 107 13.20 2.62 4.47
CA PHE A 107 12.38 2.53 3.27
C PHE A 107 11.48 3.75 3.13
N ARG A 108 11.12 4.08 1.90
CA ARG A 108 10.45 5.28 1.46
C ARG A 108 9.22 4.91 0.64
N PHE A 109 8.10 5.45 1.08
CA PHE A 109 6.79 5.27 0.46
C PHE A 109 6.16 6.64 0.25
N CYS A 110 5.27 6.76 -0.72
CA CYS A 110 4.50 7.98 -0.95
C CYS A 110 3.01 7.67 -0.99
N PHE A 111 2.21 8.51 -0.33
CA PHE A 111 0.75 8.42 -0.33
C PHE A 111 0.15 9.73 -0.82
N TRP A 112 -0.94 9.65 -1.56
CA TRP A 112 -1.69 10.80 -2.02
C TRP A 112 -2.48 11.41 -0.87
N LEU A 113 -2.21 12.68 -0.56
CA LEU A 113 -2.93 13.42 0.46
C LEU A 113 -3.23 14.83 -0.06
N LEU A 114 -4.52 15.18 -0.06
CA LEU A 114 -5.01 16.53 -0.38
C LEU A 114 -4.46 17.12 -1.70
N GLY A 115 -4.29 16.28 -2.72
CA GLY A 115 -3.84 16.74 -4.04
C GLY A 115 -2.32 16.65 -4.29
N SER A 116 -1.56 16.04 -3.36
CA SER A 116 -0.11 15.89 -3.50
C SER A 116 0.39 14.56 -2.95
N TRP A 117 1.47 14.02 -3.54
CA TRP A 117 2.17 12.86 -3.01
C TRP A 117 3.01 13.25 -1.80
N THR A 118 2.72 12.64 -0.66
CA THR A 118 3.38 12.88 0.63
C THR A 118 4.29 11.71 0.96
N GLU A 119 5.56 12.00 1.24
CA GLU A 119 6.58 11.01 1.57
C GLU A 119 6.48 10.51 3.01
N VAL A 120 6.68 9.20 3.19
CA VAL A 120 6.73 8.50 4.47
C VAL A 120 7.94 7.60 4.52
N LEU A 121 8.84 7.87 5.47
CA LEU A 121 9.99 7.02 5.77
C LEU A 121 9.68 6.08 6.94
N VAL A 122 10.00 4.79 6.78
CA VAL A 122 9.92 3.77 7.82
C VAL A 122 11.22 2.99 7.92
N ASP A 123 11.57 2.56 9.13
CA ASP A 123 12.60 1.53 9.27
C ASP A 123 12.06 0.14 8.85
N ASP A 124 12.94 -0.83 8.69
CA ASP A 124 12.60 -2.17 8.23
C ASP A 124 12.08 -3.13 9.32
N ARG A 125 11.98 -2.71 10.59
CA ARG A 125 11.47 -3.60 11.64
C ARG A 125 9.99 -3.84 11.46
N LEU A 126 9.58 -5.10 11.39
CA LEU A 126 8.19 -5.51 11.25
C LEU A 126 7.70 -6.16 12.54
N PRO A 127 6.42 -5.98 12.90
CA PRO A 127 5.80 -6.71 13.99
C PRO A 127 5.65 -8.19 13.59
N VAL A 128 6.03 -9.10 14.48
CA VAL A 128 6.00 -10.56 14.28
C VAL A 128 5.21 -11.20 15.40
N MET A 129 4.20 -12.02 15.07
CA MET A 129 3.33 -12.66 16.06
C MET A 129 4.06 -13.71 16.89
N VAL A 130 3.76 -13.72 18.19
CA VAL A 130 4.27 -14.72 19.15
C VAL A 130 3.12 -15.42 19.87
N PRO A 131 3.04 -16.77 19.86
CA PRO A 131 3.93 -17.71 19.17
C PRO A 131 3.61 -17.81 17.67
N GLY A 132 4.59 -18.20 16.84
CA GLY A 132 4.38 -18.50 15.42
C GLY A 132 5.39 -17.86 14.47
N GLY A 133 5.98 -16.72 14.84
CA GLY A 133 7.10 -16.13 14.09
C GLY A 133 6.72 -15.56 12.71
N LEU A 134 5.43 -15.48 12.38
CA LEU A 134 4.95 -14.89 11.14
C LEU A 134 4.80 -13.36 11.29
N PRO A 135 5.06 -12.58 10.21
CA PRO A 135 4.73 -11.16 10.20
C PRO A 135 3.25 -10.94 10.56
N TYR A 136 3.01 -9.95 11.41
CA TYR A 136 1.68 -9.47 11.75
C TYR A 136 1.15 -8.60 10.60
N GLY A 137 -0.10 -8.82 10.19
CA GLY A 137 -0.72 -8.14 9.07
C GLY A 137 -0.45 -8.81 7.72
N CYS A 138 -0.02 -8.01 6.74
CA CYS A 138 0.29 -8.44 5.38
C CYS A 138 1.62 -9.19 5.26
N ARG A 139 1.63 -10.23 4.42
CA ARG A 139 2.83 -10.98 4.06
C ARG A 139 2.69 -11.66 2.70
N SER A 140 3.81 -12.05 2.11
CA SER A 140 3.80 -12.99 0.99
C SER A 140 3.36 -14.39 1.46
N ARG A 141 2.62 -15.11 0.61
CA ARG A 141 2.30 -16.53 0.82
C ARG A 141 3.52 -17.43 0.75
N ILE A 142 4.54 -17.02 0.01
CA ILE A 142 5.82 -17.73 -0.04
C ILE A 142 6.64 -17.25 1.16
N PRO A 143 6.96 -18.13 2.13
CA PRO A 143 7.72 -17.72 3.30
C PRO A 143 9.05 -17.10 2.90
N CYS A 144 9.41 -15.99 3.55
CA CYS A 144 10.73 -15.37 3.45
C CYS A 144 11.12 -14.87 2.04
N ALA A 145 10.14 -14.70 1.14
CA ALA A 145 10.38 -14.24 -0.23
C ALA A 145 10.38 -12.71 -0.35
N GLU A 146 9.31 -12.05 0.09
CA GLU A 146 8.99 -10.70 -0.37
C GLU A 146 8.44 -9.81 0.76
N PHE A 147 9.00 -8.60 0.91
CA PHE A 147 8.73 -7.70 2.05
C PHE A 147 8.10 -6.35 1.69
N TRP A 148 7.85 -6.03 0.41
CA TRP A 148 7.24 -4.74 0.04
C TRP A 148 5.86 -4.53 0.68
N ALA A 149 4.99 -5.55 0.69
CA ALA A 149 3.63 -5.43 1.22
C ALA A 149 3.61 -5.20 2.76
N PRO A 150 4.33 -5.97 3.59
CA PRO A 150 4.45 -5.66 5.02
C PRO A 150 5.03 -4.27 5.31
N LEU A 151 6.04 -3.83 4.53
CA LEU A 151 6.65 -2.50 4.71
C LEU A 151 5.71 -1.38 4.27
N LEU A 152 4.95 -1.59 3.18
CA LEU A 152 3.91 -0.68 2.72
C LEU A 152 2.81 -0.54 3.78
N GLU A 153 2.36 -1.65 4.36
CA GLU A 153 1.38 -1.64 5.44
C GLU A 153 1.89 -0.85 6.65
N LYS A 154 3.16 -1.06 7.04
CA LYS A 154 3.81 -0.28 8.10
C LYS A 154 3.83 1.21 7.79
N ALA A 155 4.22 1.58 6.57
CA ALA A 155 4.27 2.98 6.15
C ALA A 155 2.87 3.61 6.13
N TYR A 156 1.86 2.85 5.69
CA TYR A 156 0.47 3.32 5.68
C TYR A 156 -0.10 3.43 7.10
N ALA A 157 0.20 2.48 7.99
CA ALA A 157 -0.11 2.61 9.41
C ALA A 157 0.52 3.86 10.03
N LYS A 158 1.77 4.17 9.68
CA LYS A 158 2.44 5.42 10.11
C LYS A 158 1.77 6.66 9.54
N PHE A 159 1.36 6.63 8.26
CA PHE A 159 0.63 7.70 7.60
C PHE A 159 -0.69 8.01 8.32
N LEU A 160 -1.43 6.97 8.72
CA LEU A 160 -2.68 7.10 9.46
C LEU A 160 -2.49 7.42 10.96
N GLY A 161 -1.39 6.97 11.54
CA GLY A 161 -0.96 7.27 12.92
C GLY A 161 -0.64 6.03 13.77
N CYS A 162 -1.26 4.87 13.51
CA CYS A 162 -0.92 3.58 14.11
C CYS A 162 -1.56 2.41 13.33
N TYR A 163 -1.17 1.16 13.63
CA TYR A 163 -1.76 -0.02 12.95
C TYR A 163 -3.24 -0.24 13.28
N GLU A 164 -3.71 0.10 14.49
CA GLU A 164 -5.13 -0.03 14.86
C GLU A 164 -6.05 0.78 13.95
N LEU A 165 -5.57 1.91 13.42
CA LEU A 165 -6.35 2.73 12.48
C LEU A 165 -6.53 2.08 11.11
N LEU A 166 -5.73 1.07 10.75
CA LEU A 166 -5.97 0.28 9.54
C LEU A 166 -7.32 -0.45 9.58
N GLU A 167 -7.79 -0.85 10.77
CA GLU A 167 -9.08 -1.52 10.92
C GLU A 167 -10.27 -0.60 10.68
N ALA A 168 -10.06 0.72 10.79
CA ALA A 168 -11.08 1.73 10.54
C ALA A 168 -11.07 2.25 9.09
N CYS A 169 -10.11 1.82 8.27
CA CYS A 169 -10.01 2.25 6.87
C CYS A 169 -11.03 1.54 5.97
N SER A 170 -11.53 2.28 4.98
CA SER A 170 -12.30 1.71 3.87
C SER A 170 -11.38 1.43 2.67
N LEU A 171 -11.80 0.49 1.82
CA LEU A 171 -11.12 0.24 0.55
C LEU A 171 -11.09 1.50 -0.33
N SER A 172 -12.17 2.28 -0.31
CA SER A 172 -12.27 3.50 -1.13
C SER A 172 -11.25 4.55 -0.70
N ASP A 173 -11.10 4.81 0.60
CA ASP A 173 -10.11 5.76 1.10
C ASP A 173 -8.70 5.29 0.77
N ALA A 174 -8.40 4.01 1.00
CA ALA A 174 -7.10 3.44 0.67
C ALA A 174 -6.79 3.50 -0.83
N LEU A 175 -7.77 3.29 -1.70
CA LEU A 175 -7.58 3.45 -3.15
C LEU A 175 -7.29 4.91 -3.50
N VAL A 176 -7.97 5.89 -2.91
CA VAL A 176 -7.64 7.30 -3.13
C VAL A 176 -6.22 7.60 -2.68
N ASP A 177 -5.84 7.17 -1.47
CA ASP A 177 -4.53 7.46 -0.88
C ASP A 177 -3.38 6.76 -1.61
N LEU A 178 -3.61 5.56 -2.17
CA LEU A 178 -2.56 4.79 -2.85
C LEU A 178 -2.53 4.99 -4.36
N THR A 179 -3.57 5.57 -4.96
CA THR A 179 -3.63 5.79 -6.41
C THR A 179 -3.67 7.24 -6.84
N GLY A 180 -4.17 8.12 -5.96
CA GLY A 180 -4.53 9.50 -6.28
C GLY A 180 -5.76 9.63 -7.18
N ALA A 181 -6.46 8.54 -7.49
CA ALA A 181 -7.63 8.52 -8.33
C ALA A 181 -8.92 8.86 -7.56
N ALA A 182 -9.94 9.30 -8.28
CA ALA A 182 -11.29 9.37 -7.75
C ALA A 182 -11.91 7.96 -7.73
N VAL A 183 -12.61 7.62 -6.64
CA VAL A 183 -13.26 6.32 -6.46
C VAL A 183 -14.78 6.48 -6.53
N GLU A 184 -15.42 5.67 -7.37
CA GLU A 184 -16.87 5.51 -7.39
C GLU A 184 -17.23 4.13 -6.82
N HIS A 185 -18.13 4.09 -5.82
CA HIS A 185 -18.63 2.84 -5.23
C HIS A 185 -20.02 2.50 -5.77
N MET A 186 -20.22 1.24 -6.16
CA MET A 186 -21.49 0.74 -6.66
C MET A 186 -21.94 -0.49 -5.89
N GLU A 187 -23.09 -0.42 -5.21
CA GLU A 187 -23.66 -1.54 -4.47
C GLU A 187 -24.59 -2.38 -5.36
N LEU A 188 -24.13 -3.58 -5.72
CA LEU A 188 -24.84 -4.43 -6.68
C LEU A 188 -26.17 -5.00 -6.15
N ALA A 189 -26.27 -5.22 -4.83
CA ALA A 189 -27.46 -5.81 -4.20
C ALA A 189 -28.65 -4.84 -4.16
N VAL A 190 -28.39 -3.56 -3.91
CA VAL A 190 -29.41 -2.52 -3.82
C VAL A 190 -29.87 -2.07 -5.20
N GLY A 191 -28.98 -2.05 -6.18
CA GLY A 191 -29.30 -1.57 -7.53
C GLY A 191 -30.11 -2.53 -8.40
N GLY A 192 -30.59 -3.67 -7.89
CA GLY A 192 -31.44 -4.59 -8.66
C GLY A 192 -30.74 -5.32 -9.81
N TYR A 193 -29.41 -5.14 -9.96
CA TYR A 193 -28.60 -5.72 -11.04
C TYR A 193 -28.68 -7.24 -11.12
N ALA A 194 -28.95 -7.94 -10.02
CA ALA A 194 -29.11 -9.40 -10.02
C ALA A 194 -30.41 -9.87 -10.72
N ARG A 195 -31.42 -9.01 -10.84
CA ARG A 195 -32.78 -9.38 -11.28
C ARG A 195 -33.22 -8.73 -12.59
N ASP A 196 -32.59 -7.62 -12.98
CA ASP A 196 -32.95 -6.86 -14.18
C ASP A 196 -31.85 -6.96 -15.26
N PRO A 197 -32.10 -7.69 -16.38
CA PRO A 197 -31.15 -7.82 -17.49
C PRO A 197 -30.77 -6.49 -18.14
N ALA A 198 -31.68 -5.51 -18.19
CA ALA A 198 -31.38 -4.20 -18.78
C ALA A 198 -30.39 -3.42 -17.90
N MET A 199 -30.51 -3.53 -16.57
CA MET A 199 -29.54 -2.93 -15.65
C MET A 199 -28.18 -3.65 -15.71
N GLN A 200 -28.15 -4.97 -15.94
CA GLN A 200 -26.91 -5.71 -16.17
C GLN A 200 -26.19 -5.23 -17.42
N GLU A 201 -26.92 -5.04 -18.52
CA GLU A 201 -26.36 -4.54 -19.78
C GLU A 201 -25.82 -3.12 -19.62
N GLN A 202 -26.54 -2.23 -18.92
CA GLN A 202 -26.07 -0.88 -18.62
C GLN A 202 -24.80 -0.88 -17.74
N LEU A 203 -24.77 -1.72 -16.70
CA LEU A 203 -23.59 -1.88 -15.85
C LEU A 203 -22.40 -2.38 -16.66
N PHE A 204 -22.59 -3.42 -17.46
CA PHE A 204 -21.54 -3.99 -18.28
C PHE A 204 -21.01 -2.97 -19.31
N ALA A 205 -21.90 -2.22 -19.97
CA ALA A 205 -21.52 -1.14 -20.87
C ALA A 205 -20.71 -0.04 -20.16
N LYS A 206 -21.12 0.34 -18.94
CA LYS A 206 -20.37 1.30 -18.12
C LYS A 206 -18.98 0.76 -17.77
N LEU A 207 -18.88 -0.48 -17.28
CA LEU A 207 -17.60 -1.12 -16.96
C LEU A 207 -16.70 -1.21 -18.19
N LEU A 208 -17.24 -1.63 -19.33
CA LEU A 208 -16.50 -1.64 -20.59
C LEU A 208 -16.02 -0.24 -20.95
N SER A 209 -16.85 0.80 -20.87
CA SER A 209 -16.41 2.16 -21.20
C SER A 209 -15.26 2.66 -20.31
N VAL A 210 -15.24 2.23 -19.05
CA VAL A 210 -14.19 2.56 -18.08
C VAL A 210 -12.90 1.76 -18.36
N LEU A 211 -13.01 0.53 -18.84
CA LEU A 211 -11.88 -0.33 -19.20
C LEU A 211 -11.33 -0.07 -20.61
N ASP A 212 -12.19 0.38 -21.53
CA ASP A 212 -11.91 0.61 -22.95
C ASP A 212 -11.30 2.00 -23.21
N THR A 213 -11.33 2.91 -22.23
CA THR A 213 -10.53 4.12 -22.33
C THR A 213 -9.06 3.73 -22.48
N ASP A 214 -8.53 3.97 -23.68
CA ASP A 214 -7.14 3.79 -24.15
C ASP A 214 -6.06 4.40 -23.21
N THR A 215 -6.49 5.07 -22.15
CA THR A 215 -5.70 5.68 -21.09
C THR A 215 -5.24 4.69 -20.01
N ARG A 216 -5.76 3.45 -19.92
CA ARG A 216 -5.41 2.47 -18.84
C ARG A 216 -5.51 3.06 -17.40
N GLN A 217 -6.35 4.08 -17.20
CA GLN A 217 -6.35 4.87 -15.95
C GLN A 217 -7.41 4.42 -14.94
N ALA A 218 -8.17 3.37 -15.25
CA ALA A 218 -9.24 2.91 -14.38
C ALA A 218 -8.98 1.50 -13.85
N VAL A 219 -9.28 1.33 -12.58
CA VAL A 219 -9.17 0.07 -11.85
C VAL A 219 -10.56 -0.27 -11.35
N VAL A 220 -10.99 -1.50 -11.63
CA VAL A 220 -12.26 -2.03 -11.12
C VAL A 220 -11.94 -3.11 -10.10
N CYS A 221 -12.41 -2.93 -8.88
CA CYS A 221 -12.32 -3.92 -7.82
C CYS A 221 -13.72 -4.36 -7.42
N CYS A 222 -13.88 -5.65 -7.09
CA CYS A 222 -15.09 -6.16 -6.45
C CYS A 222 -14.72 -6.79 -5.11
N ALA A 223 -15.56 -6.57 -4.11
CA ALA A 223 -15.44 -7.19 -2.80
C ALA A 223 -16.80 -7.75 -2.41
N GLN A 224 -16.80 -8.86 -1.66
CA GLN A 224 -17.99 -9.36 -0.98
C GLN A 224 -18.00 -8.73 0.42
N SER A 225 -19.10 -8.05 0.75
CA SER A 225 -19.39 -7.54 2.10
C SER A 225 -19.72 -8.66 3.06
#